data_AF-A0AAU8LRN4-F1
#
_entry.id   AF-A0AAU8LRN4-F1
#
_cell.length_a   1.000
_cell.length_b   1.000
_cell.length_c   1.000
_cell.angle_alpha   90.00
_cell.angle_beta   90.00
_cell.angle_gamma   90.00
#
_symmetry.space_group_name_H-M   'P 1'
#
loop_
_entity.id
_entity.type
_entity.pdbx_description
1 polymer ?
#
loop_
_entity_poly.entity_id
_entity_poly.type
_entity_poly.pdbx_seq_one_letter_code
_entity_poly.pdbx_strand_id
1 'polypeptide(L)' 'MERTIIRELHKALTLLGADNSLLGTVNSWKRTLPDDMVLSNIRHWNEVAAEKLQQRIEDYDAGPDE' A
#
# COMPACT_ATOMS: atom_id res chain seq x y z
N MET A 1 8.43 -20.57 4.86
CA MET A 1 7.65 -20.12 3.68
C MET A 1 6.99 -18.76 3.96
N GLU A 2 6.20 -18.63 5.03
CA GLU A 2 5.51 -17.38 5.39
C GLU A 2 6.45 -16.16 5.54
N ARG A 3 7.62 -16.32 6.19
CA ARG A 3 8.60 -15.23 6.32
C ARG A 3 9.17 -14.74 4.99
N THR A 4 9.26 -15.61 3.98
CA THR A 4 9.71 -15.21 2.64
C THR A 4 8.64 -14.35 1.96
N ILE A 5 7.36 -14.74 2.09
CA ILE A 5 6.23 -13.96 1.57
C ILE A 5 6.19 -12.59 2.23
N ILE A 6 6.30 -12.52 3.56
CA ILE A 6 6.30 -11.25 4.30
C ILE A 6 7.44 -10.33 3.82
N ARG A 7 8.64 -10.89 3.61
CA ARG A 7 9.80 -10.12 3.14
C ARG A 7 9.61 -9.60 1.72
N GLU A 8 9.12 -10.43 0.80
CA GLU A 8 8.90 -9.99 -0.58
C GLU A 8 7.74 -8.99 -0.67
N LEU A 9 6.68 -9.16 0.13
CA LEU A 9 5.59 -8.19 0.24
C LEU A 9 6.10 -6.85 0.76
N HIS A 10 6.92 -6.84 1.81
CA HIS A 10 7.53 -5.62 2.33
C HIS A 10 8.37 -4.92 1.26
N LYS A 11 9.23 -5.65 0.52
CA LYS A 11 10.01 -5.07 -0.58
C LYS A 11 9.12 -4.47 -1.67
N ALA A 12 8.09 -5.20 -2.09
CA ALA A 12 7.16 -4.73 -3.12
C ALA A 12 6.48 -3.42 -2.69
N LEU A 13 5.99 -3.36 -1.45
CA LEU A 13 5.37 -2.15 -0.90
C LEU A 13 6.37 -0.99 -0.78
N THR A 14 7.61 -1.26 -0.39
CA THR A 14 8.68 -0.24 -0.39
C THR A 14 8.92 0.31 -1.79
N LEU A 15 8.97 -0.55 -2.82
CA LEU A 15 9.17 -0.12 -4.21
C LEU A 15 7.98 0.69 -4.75
N LEU A 16 6.76 0.39 -4.29
CA LEU A 16 5.55 1.14 -4.63
C LEU A 16 5.38 2.43 -3.83
N GLY A 17 6.32 2.78 -2.95
CA GLY A 17 6.28 4.01 -2.16
C GLY A 17 5.28 3.98 -1.01
N ALA A 18 4.99 2.79 -0.46
CA ALA A 18 4.18 2.67 0.75
C ALA A 18 4.81 3.45 1.92
N ASP A 19 3.96 4.02 2.77
CA ASP A 19 4.40 4.75 3.94
C ASP A 19 4.99 3.84 5.04
N ASN A 20 5.71 4.46 5.97
CA ASN A 20 6.35 3.75 7.08
C ASN A 20 5.36 3.02 8.01
N SER A 21 4.11 3.47 8.08
CA SER A 21 3.08 2.82 8.91
C SER A 21 2.69 1.47 8.31
N LEU A 22 2.42 1.42 7.00
CA LEU A 22 2.10 0.17 6.30
C LEU A 22 3.29 -0.80 6.31
N LEU A 23 4.50 -0.30 6.06
CA LEU A 23 5.72 -1.11 6.12
C LEU A 23 5.95 -1.71 7.51
N GLY A 24 5.76 -0.90 8.57
CA GLY A 24 5.83 -1.36 9.96
C GLY A 24 4.78 -2.42 10.29
N THR A 25 3.57 -2.26 9.76
CA THR A 25 2.46 -3.22 9.90
C THR A 25 2.81 -4.56 9.25
N VAL A 26 3.26 -4.55 7.99
CA VAL A 26 3.64 -5.78 7.27
C VAL A 26 4.83 -6.48 7.91
N ASN A 27 5.83 -5.73 8.40
CA ASN A 27 6.97 -6.31 9.11
C ASN A 27 6.59 -6.96 10.46
N SER A 28 5.47 -6.52 11.05
CA SER A 28 4.93 -7.03 12.31
C SER A 28 3.96 -8.21 12.13
N TRP A 29 3.60 -8.54 10.89
CA TRP A 29 2.71 -9.63 10.54
C TRP A 29 3.20 -10.98 11.09
N LYS A 30 2.30 -11.73 11.75
CA LYS A 30 2.55 -13.02 12.43
C LYS A 30 3.53 -12.97 13.61
N ARG A 31 4.18 -11.83 13.88
CA ARG A 31 5.00 -11.62 15.08
C ARG A 31 4.17 -11.02 16.21
N THR A 32 3.49 -9.93 15.91
CA THR A 32 2.71 -9.15 16.89
C THR A 32 1.37 -8.69 16.34
N LEU A 33 1.14 -8.79 15.03
CA LEU A 33 -0.13 -8.45 14.39
C LEU A 33 -0.79 -9.68 13.72
N PRO A 34 -2.11 -9.84 13.91
CA PRO A 34 -2.90 -10.85 13.23
C PRO A 34 -3.18 -10.47 11.76
N ASP A 35 -3.65 -11.45 10.98
CA ASP A 35 -3.81 -11.35 9.52
C ASP A 35 -4.84 -10.29 9.11
N ASP A 36 -5.92 -10.17 9.87
CA ASP A 36 -7.02 -9.24 9.65
C ASP A 36 -6.57 -7.77 9.79
N MET A 37 -5.76 -7.47 10.80
CA MET A 37 -5.19 -6.12 10.97
C MET A 37 -4.24 -5.75 9.83
N VAL A 38 -3.40 -6.69 9.39
CA VAL A 38 -2.48 -6.46 8.25
C VAL A 38 -3.28 -6.26 6.96
N LEU A 39 -4.28 -7.11 6.72
CA LEU A 39 -5.14 -7.02 5.55
C LEU A 39 -5.94 -5.70 5.53
N SER A 40 -6.46 -5.26 6.67
CA SER A 40 -7.19 -3.99 6.79
C SER A 40 -6.31 -2.80 6.40
N ASN A 41 -5.05 -2.76 6.86
CA ASN A 41 -4.11 -1.70 6.51
C ASN A 41 -3.73 -1.72 5.01
N ILE A 42 -3.52 -2.91 4.44
CA ILE A 42 -3.24 -3.05 2.99
C ILE A 42 -4.43 -2.55 2.16
N ARG A 43 -5.66 -2.90 2.55
CA ARG A 43 -6.88 -2.44 1.85
C ARG A 43 -7.04 -0.94 1.92
N HIS A 44 -6.87 -0.36 3.11
CA HIS A 44 -6.94 1.09 3.27
C HIS A 44 -5.91 1.82 2.40
N TRP A 45 -4.66 1.33 2.36
CA TRP A 45 -3.64 1.90 1.49
C TRP A 45 -4.00 1.78 0.01
N ASN A 46 -4.55 0.65 -0.43
CA ASN A 46 -5.02 0.48 -1.81
C ASN A 46 -6.15 1.44 -2.16
N GLU A 47 -7.12 1.66 -1.25
CA GLU A 47 -8.22 2.62 -1.44
C GLU A 47 -7.68 4.04 -1.67
N VAL A 48 -6.81 4.50 -0.77
CA VAL A 48 -6.18 5.84 -0.89
C VAL A 48 -5.31 5.95 -2.15
N ALA A 49 -4.58 4.88 -2.50
CA ALA A 49 -3.77 4.86 -3.72
C ALA A 49 -4.63 4.92 -4.99
N ALA A 50 -5.77 4.22 -4.99
CA ALA A 50 -6.73 4.23 -6.10
C ALA A 50 -7.38 5.62 -6.27
N GLU A 51 -7.80 6.26 -5.18
CA GLU A 51 -8.34 7.62 -5.20
C GLU A 51 -7.32 8.62 -5.78
N LYS A 52 -6.07 8.55 -5.34
CA LYS A 52 -4.99 9.40 -5.87
C LYS A 52 -4.70 9.12 -7.34
N LEU A 53 -4.77 7.87 -7.78
CA LEU A 53 -4.57 7.51 -9.18
C LEU A 53 -5.71 8.06 -10.04
N GLN A 54 -6.95 7.91 -9.58
CA GLN A 54 -8.13 8.42 -10.24
C GLN A 54 -8.07 9.95 -10.38
N GLN A 55 -7.73 10.67 -9.31
CA GLN A 55 -7.55 12.12 -9.34
C GLN A 55 -6.51 12.53 -10.40
N ARG A 56 -5.36 11.84 -10.45
CA ARG A 56 -4.31 12.14 -11.44
C ARG A 56 -4.74 11.88 -12.89
N ILE A 57 -5.61 10.90 -13.11
CA ILE A 57 -6.18 10.62 -14.43
C ILE A 57 -7.13 11.74 -14.81
N GLU A 58 -8.02 12.15 -13.89
CA GLU A 58 -8.95 13.26 -14.09
C GLU A 58 -8.21 14.58 -14.36
N ASP A 59 -7.15 14.87 -13.60
CA ASP A 59 -6.30 16.06 -13.78
C ASP A 59 -5.59 16.05 -15.15
N TYR A 60 -5.20 14.87 -15.65
CA TYR A 60 -4.58 14.72 -16.97
C TYR A 60 -5.60 14.91 -18.09
N ASP A 61 -6.79 14.32 -17.95
CA ASP A 61 -7.87 14.39 -18.94
C ASP A 61 -8.49 15.79 -19.00
N ALA A 62 -8.44 16.55 -17.90
CA ALA A 62 -8.86 17.95 -17.87
C ALA A 62 -7.99 18.86 -18.75
N GLY A 63 -6.73 18.48 -19.03
CA GLY A 63 -5.77 19.27 -19.79
C GLY A 63 -5.40 20.60 -19.11
N PRO A 64 -4.28 21.23 -19.46
CA PRO A 64 -4.14 22.66 -19.19
C PRO A 64 -5.17 23.37 -20.08
N ASP A 65 -5.98 24.25 -19.48
CA ASP A 65 -6.68 25.28 -20.27
C ASP A 65 -5.60 26.04 -21.08
N GLU A 66 -5.65 25.86 -22.42
CA GLU A 66 -4.87 26.53 -23.50
C GLU A 66 -3.41 26.11 -23.76
#